data_AF-A0A356XEX9-F1
#
_entry.id   AF-A0A356XEX9-F1
#
_cell.length_a   1.000
_cell.length_b   1.000
_cell.length_c   1.000
_cell.angle_alpha   90.00
_cell.angle_beta   90.00
_cell.angle_gamma   90.00
#
_symmetry.space_group_name_H-M   'P 1'
#
loop_
_entity.id
_entity.type
_entity.pdbx_description
1 polymer ?
#
loop_
_entity_poly.entity_id
_entity_poly.type
_entity_poly.pdbx_seq_one_letter_code
_entity_poly.pdbx_strand_id
1 'polypeptide(L)'
;FEFSIKNGEIEHIEPVFTPVEPVSITPETNVFVSRLKIGMTCKTQDVDIRYTLDGSEPTIQSTLYRKPFVINNTSIVQARAFRKETKTMPNTMSATHASYVSMATFKKQEMQKAVSIRKNLLENGLTYKYFEGNWKHMFLFMAQMQPKKEGLGENLLDIQHRETEKPFGFVYSGYLNAPANGVYTFYCPEEYLRTDVDAGYELQVYLNNELWTPSNKVHSQGTWSVALEKGYHKLEVRYIDYRGDISKIKVLTKTYEISFDRTGDVKGSDRRNFPDTLIERNFTWDGITPAIQISGPSLEKQSIPATLLYRKVRQIVAGSAVCRK
;
A
#
# COMPACT_ATOMS: atom_id res chain seq x y z
N PHE A 1 35.49 -16.40 -0.41
CA PHE A 1 35.69 -17.19 0.80
C PHE A 1 36.41 -16.32 1.80
N GLU A 2 36.05 -16.37 3.07
CA GLU A 2 36.89 -15.81 4.14
C GLU A 2 37.89 -16.88 4.57
N PHE A 3 39.14 -16.50 4.80
CA PHE A 3 40.14 -17.43 5.29
C PHE A 3 40.97 -16.80 6.40
N SER A 4 41.32 -17.59 7.41
CA SER A 4 42.29 -17.20 8.43
C SER A 4 43.62 -17.89 8.15
N ILE A 5 44.71 -17.13 8.31
CA ILE A 5 46.07 -17.67 8.25
C ILE A 5 46.64 -17.69 9.66
N LYS A 6 47.18 -18.84 10.06
CA LYS A 6 47.94 -18.97 11.31
C LYS A 6 49.23 -19.72 11.01
N ASN A 7 50.35 -19.15 11.47
CA ASN A 7 51.69 -19.69 11.21
C ASN A 7 52.02 -19.92 9.72
N GLY A 8 51.45 -19.12 8.82
CA GLY A 8 51.70 -19.23 7.37
C GLY A 8 50.87 -20.28 6.63
N GLU A 9 49.98 -21.00 7.33
CA GLU A 9 49.05 -21.96 6.74
C GLU A 9 47.61 -21.45 6.80
N ILE A 10 46.80 -21.83 5.80
CA ILE A 10 45.36 -21.57 5.79
C ILE A 10 44.72 -22.48 6.85
N GLU A 11 44.17 -21.88 7.90
CA GLU A 11 43.55 -22.60 9.02
C GLU A 11 42.04 -22.80 8.81
N HIS A 12 41.39 -21.88 8.09
CA HIS A 12 39.94 -21.91 7.87
C HIS A 12 39.60 -21.37 6.48
N ILE A 13 38.61 -21.96 5.81
CA ILE A 13 38.03 -21.47 4.55
C ILE A 13 36.51 -21.49 4.72
N GLU A 14 35.88 -20.33 4.94
CA GLU A 14 34.43 -20.21 4.85
C GLU A 14 34.02 -19.82 3.42
N PRO A 15 33.08 -20.53 2.80
CA PRO A 15 32.46 -20.07 1.57
C PRO A 15 31.84 -18.68 1.81
N VAL A 16 32.10 -17.73 0.90
CA VAL A 16 31.34 -16.47 0.93
C VAL A 16 30.00 -16.77 0.30
N PHE A 17 29.00 -16.94 1.14
CA PHE A 17 27.63 -17.06 0.69
C PHE A 17 27.05 -15.69 0.38
N THR A 18 26.26 -15.61 -0.69
CA THR A 18 25.36 -14.45 -0.86
C THR A 18 24.37 -14.40 0.31
N PRO A 19 23.89 -13.19 0.68
CA PRO A 19 22.82 -13.05 1.65
C PRO A 19 21.63 -13.97 1.33
N VAL A 20 21.04 -14.55 2.37
CA VAL A 20 19.84 -15.36 2.26
C VAL A 20 18.64 -14.44 2.06
N GLU A 21 17.91 -14.68 0.98
CA GLU A 21 16.72 -13.91 0.63
C GLU A 21 15.63 -14.06 1.72
N PRO A 22 14.90 -12.99 2.08
CA PRO A 22 13.79 -13.08 3.00
C PRO A 22 12.74 -14.11 2.57
N VAL A 23 12.08 -14.73 3.56
CA VAL A 23 11.00 -15.68 3.30
C VAL A 23 9.79 -14.94 2.74
N SER A 24 9.26 -15.38 1.60
CA SER A 24 7.97 -14.91 1.10
C SER A 24 6.84 -15.67 1.81
N ILE A 25 5.89 -14.94 2.42
CA ILE A 25 4.73 -15.52 3.13
C ILE A 25 3.48 -15.20 2.32
N THR A 26 2.71 -16.23 1.97
CA THR A 26 1.49 -16.14 1.15
C THR A 26 0.26 -16.64 1.90
N PRO A 27 -0.96 -16.16 1.56
CA PRO A 27 -1.24 -15.11 0.58
C PRO A 27 -0.85 -13.70 1.05
N GLU A 28 -0.69 -12.78 0.10
CA GLU A 28 -0.42 -11.35 0.36
C GLU A 28 -1.69 -10.59 0.74
N THR A 29 -2.31 -11.02 1.84
CA THR A 29 -3.51 -10.42 2.46
C THR A 29 -3.24 -10.22 3.94
N ASN A 30 -3.87 -9.22 4.54
CA ASN A 30 -3.76 -8.95 5.97
C ASN A 30 -5.01 -9.41 6.76
N VAL A 31 -6.08 -9.82 6.07
CA VAL A 31 -7.36 -10.22 6.68
C VAL A 31 -7.88 -11.56 6.12
N PHE A 32 -8.56 -12.33 6.97
CA PHE A 32 -9.33 -13.51 6.58
C PHE A 32 -10.58 -13.69 7.45
N VAL A 33 -11.55 -14.50 6.99
CA VAL A 33 -12.84 -14.67 7.68
C VAL A 33 -12.91 -15.96 8.49
N SER A 34 -12.68 -17.12 7.87
CA SER A 34 -12.84 -18.42 8.51
C SER A 34 -11.51 -19.10 8.80
N ARG A 35 -10.80 -19.47 7.74
CA ARG A 35 -9.50 -20.12 7.76
C ARG A 35 -8.63 -19.58 6.63
N LEU A 36 -7.33 -19.57 6.83
CA LEU A 36 -6.37 -19.11 5.82
C LEU A 36 -5.25 -20.15 5.67
N LYS A 37 -4.96 -20.54 4.43
CA LYS A 37 -3.85 -21.44 4.12
C LYS A 37 -2.58 -20.61 3.93
N ILE A 38 -1.58 -20.81 4.78
CA ILE A 38 -0.30 -20.11 4.77
C ILE A 38 0.72 -20.92 3.98
N GLY A 39 1.33 -20.28 2.98
CA GLY A 39 2.47 -20.78 2.23
C GLY A 39 3.73 -19.99 2.54
N MET A 40 4.90 -20.64 2.51
CA MET A 40 6.19 -19.98 2.67
C MET A 40 7.17 -20.50 1.63
N THR A 41 7.96 -19.60 1.05
CA THR A 41 9.00 -19.94 0.08
C THR A 41 10.23 -19.06 0.30
N CYS A 42 11.40 -19.54 -0.08
CA CYS A 42 12.63 -18.76 -0.13
C CYS A 42 13.30 -19.00 -1.48
N LYS A 43 13.81 -17.94 -2.12
CA LYS A 43 14.51 -18.05 -3.40
C LYS A 43 15.92 -18.63 -3.25
N THR A 44 16.55 -18.45 -2.08
CA THR A 44 17.84 -19.04 -1.76
C THR A 44 17.70 -20.56 -1.61
N GLN A 45 18.53 -21.31 -2.32
CA GLN A 45 18.57 -22.76 -2.24
C GLN A 45 19.27 -23.23 -0.95
N ASP A 46 19.03 -24.49 -0.57
CA ASP A 46 19.63 -25.15 0.60
C ASP A 46 19.42 -24.45 1.93
N VAL A 47 18.20 -23.98 2.13
CA VAL A 47 17.73 -23.40 3.38
C VAL A 47 16.57 -24.19 3.99
N ASP A 48 16.52 -24.19 5.31
CA ASP A 48 15.37 -24.57 6.12
C ASP A 48 14.61 -23.30 6.53
N ILE A 49 13.30 -23.27 6.29
CA ILE A 49 12.44 -22.18 6.74
C ILE A 49 11.87 -22.53 8.13
N ARG A 50 12.12 -21.67 9.11
CA ARG A 50 11.59 -21.77 10.48
C ARG A 50 10.57 -20.67 10.72
N TYR A 51 9.54 -20.95 11.50
CA TYR A 51 8.49 -19.98 11.75
C TYR A 51 7.85 -20.08 13.14
N THR A 52 7.19 -19.00 13.51
CA THR A 52 6.37 -18.82 14.71
C THR A 52 5.02 -18.22 14.30
N LEU A 53 4.01 -18.31 15.16
CA LEU A 53 2.64 -17.80 14.89
C LEU A 53 2.19 -16.74 15.91
N ASP A 54 2.99 -16.53 16.95
CA ASP A 54 2.74 -15.63 18.07
C ASP A 54 3.51 -14.30 17.95
N GLY A 55 4.27 -14.11 16.88
CA GLY A 55 5.09 -12.93 16.64
C GLY A 55 6.47 -12.95 17.29
N SER A 56 6.87 -14.05 17.94
CA SER A 56 8.24 -14.21 18.42
C SER A 56 9.22 -14.46 17.27
N GLU A 57 10.48 -14.02 17.40
CA GLU A 57 11.48 -14.24 16.35
C GLU A 57 11.81 -15.74 16.17
N PRO A 58 11.80 -16.28 14.95
CA PRO A 58 12.15 -17.67 14.71
C PRO A 58 13.63 -17.96 14.99
N THR A 59 13.87 -19.01 15.76
CA THR A 59 15.20 -19.60 15.99
C THR A 59 15.37 -20.89 15.18
N ILE A 60 16.57 -21.46 15.19
CA ILE A 60 16.81 -22.79 14.59
C ILE A 60 16.00 -23.92 15.25
N GLN A 61 15.50 -23.71 16.48
CA GLN A 61 14.61 -24.64 17.19
C GLN A 61 13.12 -24.39 16.92
N SER A 62 12.74 -23.26 16.30
CA SER A 62 11.35 -22.98 15.95
C SER A 62 10.80 -24.00 14.94
N THR A 63 9.49 -23.96 14.72
CA THR A 63 8.80 -24.94 13.88
C THR A 63 9.36 -24.93 12.45
N LEU A 64 9.78 -26.10 11.96
CA LEU A 64 10.26 -26.25 10.57
C LEU A 64 9.07 -26.26 9.60
N TYR A 65 9.09 -25.36 8.63
CA TYR A 65 8.12 -25.33 7.54
C TYR A 65 8.40 -26.47 6.55
N ARG A 66 7.46 -27.42 6.46
CA ARG A 66 7.56 -28.57 5.52
C ARG A 66 6.57 -28.50 4.36
N LYS A 67 5.40 -27.89 4.59
CA LYS A 67 4.32 -27.74 3.62
C LYS A 67 3.37 -26.64 4.09
N PRO A 68 2.52 -26.09 3.21
CA PRO A 68 1.49 -25.15 3.61
C PRO A 68 0.60 -25.68 4.74
N PHE A 69 0.24 -24.80 5.67
CA PHE A 69 -0.60 -25.11 6.83
C PHE A 69 -1.77 -24.13 6.92
N VAL A 70 -2.74 -24.39 7.80
CA VAL A 70 -3.95 -23.55 7.94
C VAL A 70 -3.96 -22.87 9.31
N ILE A 71 -4.28 -21.58 9.33
CA ILE A 71 -4.59 -20.83 10.54
C ILE A 71 -6.10 -20.54 10.61
N ASN A 72 -6.65 -20.55 11.82
CA ASN A 72 -8.08 -20.33 12.09
C ASN A 72 -8.35 -19.12 13.00
N ASN A 73 -7.28 -18.50 13.53
CA ASN A 73 -7.31 -17.38 14.47
C ASN A 73 -6.32 -16.31 14.01
N THR A 74 -6.50 -15.07 14.47
CA THR A 74 -5.53 -14.00 14.25
C THR A 74 -4.14 -14.48 14.67
N SER A 75 -3.13 -14.24 13.83
CA SER A 75 -1.77 -14.70 14.07
C SER A 75 -0.75 -13.70 13.51
N ILE A 76 0.37 -13.57 14.20
CA ILE A 76 1.55 -12.86 13.71
C ILE A 76 2.55 -13.94 13.32
N VAL A 77 2.62 -14.22 12.03
CA VAL A 77 3.54 -15.20 11.48
C VAL A 77 4.87 -14.53 11.27
N GLN A 78 5.91 -15.01 11.95
CA GLN A 78 7.28 -14.65 11.60
C GLN A 78 7.98 -15.85 11.00
N ALA A 79 8.77 -15.62 9.95
CA ALA A 79 9.50 -16.67 9.25
C ALA A 79 10.93 -16.23 8.95
N ARG A 80 11.84 -17.20 9.03
CA ARG A 80 13.26 -17.01 8.76
C ARG A 80 13.83 -18.21 8.05
N ALA A 81 14.62 -17.98 7.00
CA ALA A 81 15.36 -19.02 6.33
C ALA A 81 16.76 -19.17 6.97
N PHE A 82 17.19 -20.40 7.22
CA PHE A 82 18.50 -20.76 7.74
C PHE A 82 19.18 -21.71 6.77
N ARG A 83 20.46 -21.55 6.44
CA ARG A 83 21.18 -22.55 5.64
C ARG A 83 21.18 -23.90 6.37
N LYS A 84 21.03 -25.03 5.66
CA LYS A 84 20.86 -26.38 6.27
C LYS A 84 21.95 -26.78 7.28
N GLU A 85 23.15 -26.23 7.15
CA GLU A 85 24.29 -26.53 8.03
C GLU A 85 24.38 -25.63 9.28
N THR A 86 23.41 -24.72 9.47
CA THR A 86 23.38 -23.80 10.60
C THR A 86 23.06 -24.54 11.90
N LYS A 87 24.06 -24.72 12.77
CA LYS A 87 23.94 -25.46 14.05
C LYS A 87 23.66 -24.58 15.26
N THR A 88 24.00 -23.30 15.18
CA THR A 88 23.80 -22.30 16.24
C THR A 88 23.15 -21.07 15.64
N MET A 89 22.55 -20.22 16.48
CA MET A 89 21.96 -18.97 16.00
C MET A 89 23.08 -18.09 15.41
N PRO A 90 23.04 -17.79 14.10
CA PRO A 90 24.10 -17.00 13.49
C PRO A 90 23.93 -15.53 13.84
N ASN A 91 25.02 -14.76 13.73
CA ASN A 91 24.89 -13.31 13.62
C ASN A 91 24.11 -13.00 12.33
N THR A 92 23.14 -12.11 12.44
CA THR A 92 22.14 -11.87 11.41
C THR A 92 22.38 -10.60 10.61
N MET A 93 23.39 -9.81 11.01
CA MET A 93 23.67 -8.50 10.42
C MET A 93 24.13 -8.60 8.96
N SER A 94 24.83 -9.67 8.59
CA SER A 94 25.27 -9.93 7.21
C SER A 94 24.26 -10.73 6.37
N ALA A 95 23.22 -11.29 7.00
CA ALA A 95 22.27 -12.23 6.41
C ALA A 95 22.88 -13.45 5.68
N THR A 96 24.14 -13.79 5.94
CA THR A 96 24.89 -14.85 5.24
C THR A 96 24.35 -16.25 5.54
N HIS A 97 24.07 -16.53 6.81
CA HIS A 97 23.66 -17.85 7.31
C HIS A 97 22.16 -17.94 7.62
N ALA A 98 21.50 -16.80 7.80
CA ALA A 98 20.07 -16.70 7.97
C ALA A 98 19.53 -15.42 7.33
N SER A 99 18.31 -15.46 6.80
CA SER A 99 17.66 -14.28 6.25
C SER A 99 17.33 -13.25 7.33
N TYR A 100 16.95 -12.03 6.93
CA TYR A 100 16.13 -11.17 7.79
C TYR A 100 14.80 -11.86 8.13
N VAL A 101 14.19 -11.45 9.24
CA VAL A 101 12.88 -11.97 9.65
C VAL A 101 11.80 -11.37 8.75
N SER A 102 11.05 -12.24 8.09
CA SER A 102 9.81 -11.85 7.41
C SER A 102 8.66 -11.92 8.40
N MET A 103 7.84 -10.88 8.45
CA MET A 103 6.65 -10.83 9.30
C MET A 103 5.39 -10.78 8.45
N ALA A 104 4.34 -11.45 8.89
CA ALA A 104 2.99 -11.45 8.34
C ALA A 104 1.92 -11.38 9.42
N THR A 105 1.11 -10.32 9.40
CA THR A 105 -0.02 -10.18 10.33
C THR A 105 -1.31 -10.55 9.61
N PHE A 106 -1.92 -11.65 10.04
CA PHE A 106 -3.22 -12.10 9.54
C PHE A 106 -4.28 -11.88 10.62
N LYS A 107 -5.19 -10.93 10.38
CA LYS A 107 -6.28 -10.62 11.29
C LYS A 107 -7.54 -11.37 10.86
N LYS A 108 -8.08 -12.19 11.76
CA LYS A 108 -9.42 -12.74 11.57
C LYS A 108 -10.45 -11.63 11.76
N GLN A 109 -11.37 -11.48 10.81
CA GLN A 109 -12.39 -10.44 10.87
C GLN A 109 -13.73 -10.97 10.34
N GLU A 110 -14.81 -10.52 10.97
CA GLU A 110 -16.15 -10.67 10.41
C GLU A 110 -16.31 -9.81 9.14
N MET A 111 -17.18 -10.25 8.23
CA MET A 111 -17.47 -9.44 7.05
C MET A 111 -18.16 -8.14 7.45
N GLN A 112 -17.66 -7.02 6.93
CA GLN A 112 -18.33 -5.74 7.06
C GLN A 112 -19.64 -5.78 6.27
N LYS A 113 -20.72 -5.30 6.89
CA LYS A 113 -22.05 -5.29 6.28
C LYS A 113 -22.12 -4.27 5.15
N ALA A 114 -22.84 -4.63 4.09
CA ALA A 114 -23.21 -3.68 3.06
C ALA A 114 -24.26 -2.69 3.60
N VAL A 115 -24.19 -1.45 3.12
CA VAL A 115 -25.20 -0.43 3.41
C VAL A 115 -26.47 -0.77 2.64
N SER A 116 -27.60 -0.77 3.34
CA SER A 116 -28.92 -0.97 2.73
C SER A 116 -29.37 0.29 1.98
N ILE A 117 -29.13 0.32 0.66
CA ILE A 117 -29.56 1.41 -0.22
C ILE A 117 -30.33 0.82 -1.41
N ARG A 118 -31.45 1.47 -1.78
CA ARG A 118 -32.21 1.09 -2.96
C ARG A 118 -31.40 1.42 -4.22
N LYS A 119 -31.26 0.45 -5.12
CA LYS A 119 -30.45 0.58 -6.35
C LYS A 119 -30.87 1.78 -7.23
N ASN A 120 -32.16 2.13 -7.27
CA ASN A 120 -32.67 3.27 -8.03
C ASN A 120 -32.26 4.65 -7.44
N LEU A 121 -31.63 4.68 -6.27
CA LEU A 121 -31.06 5.89 -5.67
C LEU A 121 -29.54 5.99 -5.88
N LEU A 122 -28.97 5.10 -6.70
CA LEU A 122 -27.55 5.05 -6.99
C LEU A 122 -27.30 5.25 -8.48
N GLU A 123 -26.26 6.02 -8.78
CA GLU A 123 -25.70 6.22 -10.12
C GLU A 123 -24.21 5.92 -10.10
N ASN A 124 -23.65 5.56 -11.26
CA ASN A 124 -22.20 5.33 -11.39
C ASN A 124 -21.41 6.63 -11.14
N GLY A 125 -20.24 6.47 -10.54
CA GLY A 125 -19.30 7.54 -10.21
C GLY A 125 -19.37 7.97 -8.74
N LEU A 126 -18.64 9.03 -8.43
CA LEU A 126 -18.45 9.59 -7.10
C LEU A 126 -18.82 11.08 -7.10
N THR A 127 -18.97 11.66 -5.93
CA THR A 127 -18.89 13.12 -5.74
C THR A 127 -17.49 13.49 -5.34
N TYR A 128 -17.00 14.66 -5.74
CA TYR A 128 -15.73 15.19 -5.24
C TYR A 128 -15.91 16.56 -4.57
N LYS A 129 -15.02 16.84 -3.63
CA LYS A 129 -14.75 18.17 -3.09
C LYS A 129 -13.29 18.53 -3.36
N TYR A 130 -13.05 19.72 -3.87
CA TYR A 130 -11.75 20.23 -4.26
C TYR A 130 -11.28 21.34 -3.31
N PHE A 131 -10.01 21.28 -2.91
CA PHE A 131 -9.39 22.17 -1.94
C PHE A 131 -8.05 22.70 -2.48
N GLU A 132 -7.69 23.90 -2.07
CA GLU A 132 -6.40 24.53 -2.35
C GLU A 132 -5.86 25.18 -1.07
N GLY A 133 -4.55 25.44 -1.03
CA GLY A 133 -3.93 26.23 0.03
C GLY A 133 -2.76 25.53 0.68
N ASN A 134 -2.55 25.79 1.98
CA ASN A 134 -1.46 25.16 2.72
C ASN A 134 -1.75 23.66 2.92
N TRP A 135 -0.85 22.80 2.44
CA TRP A 135 -1.05 21.35 2.48
C TRP A 135 -1.08 20.77 3.89
N LYS A 136 -0.34 21.33 4.85
CA LYS A 136 -0.36 20.87 6.25
C LYS A 136 -1.72 21.17 6.89
N HIS A 137 -2.27 22.34 6.58
CA HIS A 137 -3.61 22.71 7.02
C HIS A 137 -4.67 21.79 6.39
N MET A 138 -4.54 21.48 5.09
CA MET A 138 -5.38 20.46 4.44
C MET A 138 -5.26 19.10 5.12
N PHE A 139 -4.05 18.61 5.36
CA PHE A 139 -3.82 17.29 5.97
C PHE A 139 -4.47 17.17 7.35
N LEU A 140 -4.40 18.21 8.17
CA LEU A 140 -4.94 18.20 9.53
C LEU A 140 -6.45 18.49 9.60
N PHE A 141 -6.97 19.36 8.72
CA PHE A 141 -8.29 19.97 8.89
C PHE A 141 -9.21 19.87 7.66
N MET A 142 -8.87 19.10 6.63
CA MET A 142 -9.67 19.00 5.39
C MET A 142 -11.14 18.65 5.65
N ALA A 143 -11.45 17.86 6.68
CA ALA A 143 -12.84 17.54 7.04
C ALA A 143 -13.66 18.75 7.52
N GLN A 144 -13.02 19.81 8.04
CA GLN A 144 -13.68 21.05 8.48
C GLN A 144 -13.55 22.20 7.47
N MET A 145 -12.71 22.05 6.44
CA MET A 145 -12.50 23.09 5.44
C MET A 145 -13.73 23.23 4.52
N GLN A 146 -13.96 24.47 4.06
CA GLN A 146 -14.90 24.72 2.96
C GLN A 146 -14.21 24.37 1.64
N PRO A 147 -14.81 23.53 0.79
CA PRO A 147 -14.25 23.24 -0.52
C PRO A 147 -14.35 24.46 -1.42
N LYS A 148 -13.33 24.66 -2.26
CA LYS A 148 -13.34 25.67 -3.31
C LYS A 148 -14.35 25.31 -4.40
N LYS A 149 -14.47 24.02 -4.70
CA LYS A 149 -15.35 23.49 -5.74
C LYS A 149 -15.86 22.10 -5.35
N GLU A 150 -17.07 21.77 -5.76
CA GLU A 150 -17.63 20.42 -5.66
C GLU A 150 -18.13 19.96 -7.03
N GLY A 151 -18.21 18.65 -7.25
CA GLY A 151 -18.72 18.12 -8.51
C GLY A 151 -18.91 16.61 -8.51
N LEU A 152 -19.08 16.07 -9.71
CA LEU A 152 -19.21 14.65 -9.97
C LEU A 152 -17.95 14.16 -10.68
N GLY A 153 -17.43 13.00 -10.28
CA GLY A 153 -16.31 12.34 -10.95
C GLY A 153 -16.70 10.91 -11.32
N GLU A 154 -16.35 10.45 -12.52
CA GLU A 154 -16.62 9.07 -12.94
C GLU A 154 -15.59 8.11 -12.35
N ASN A 155 -14.33 8.53 -12.33
CA ASN A 155 -13.19 7.75 -11.89
C ASN A 155 -12.69 8.21 -10.52
N LEU A 156 -12.15 7.27 -9.76
CA LEU A 156 -11.48 7.58 -8.50
C LEU A 156 -10.12 8.23 -8.80
N LEU A 157 -9.76 9.26 -8.02
CA LEU A 157 -8.52 10.03 -8.18
C LEU A 157 -8.42 10.82 -9.49
N ASP A 158 -9.53 11.14 -10.17
CA ASP A 158 -9.53 12.04 -11.33
C ASP A 158 -9.21 13.51 -10.95
N ILE A 159 -7.95 13.92 -11.15
CA ILE A 159 -7.46 15.26 -10.81
C ILE A 159 -7.66 16.31 -11.92
N GLN A 160 -8.37 16.00 -13.02
CA GLN A 160 -8.57 16.96 -14.12
C GLN A 160 -9.33 18.22 -13.69
N HIS A 161 -10.08 18.14 -12.59
CA HIS A 161 -10.84 19.26 -12.04
C HIS A 161 -10.01 20.23 -11.18
N ARG A 162 -8.69 20.06 -11.07
CA ARG A 162 -7.83 21.03 -10.36
C ARG A 162 -7.78 22.37 -11.10
N GLU A 163 -7.49 23.45 -10.37
CA GLU A 163 -7.35 24.82 -10.92
C GLU A 163 -6.01 25.46 -10.58
N THR A 164 -5.12 24.71 -9.93
CA THR A 164 -3.79 25.17 -9.56
C THR A 164 -2.74 24.09 -9.71
N GLU A 165 -1.50 24.54 -9.91
CA GLU A 165 -0.28 23.72 -9.87
C GLU A 165 0.44 23.81 -8.51
N LYS A 166 -0.12 24.59 -7.56
CA LYS A 166 0.27 24.60 -6.14
C LYS A 166 -0.35 23.40 -5.41
N PRO A 167 -0.03 23.17 -4.12
CA PRO A 167 -0.68 22.12 -3.37
C PRO A 167 -2.21 22.21 -3.40
N PHE A 168 -2.83 21.06 -3.67
CA PHE A 168 -4.28 20.91 -3.80
C PHE A 168 -4.75 19.61 -3.17
N GLY A 169 -6.05 19.48 -2.94
CA GLY A 169 -6.63 18.29 -2.36
C GLY A 169 -7.98 17.93 -2.95
N PHE A 170 -8.29 16.65 -2.91
CA PHE A 170 -9.59 16.09 -3.27
C PHE A 170 -10.12 15.20 -2.15
N VAL A 171 -11.42 15.30 -1.89
CA VAL A 171 -12.18 14.29 -1.15
C VAL A 171 -13.20 13.69 -2.11
N TYR A 172 -13.00 12.44 -2.48
CA TYR A 172 -13.96 11.65 -3.24
C TYR A 172 -14.89 10.91 -2.27
N SER A 173 -16.18 10.91 -2.53
CA SER A 173 -17.18 10.28 -1.66
C SER A 173 -18.23 9.53 -2.47
N GLY A 174 -18.61 8.35 -1.98
CA GLY A 174 -19.63 7.51 -2.59
C GLY A 174 -19.65 6.12 -1.96
N TYR A 175 -19.74 5.11 -2.81
CA TYR A 175 -19.84 3.71 -2.45
C TYR A 175 -18.98 2.86 -3.38
N LEU A 176 -18.34 1.84 -2.82
CA LEU A 176 -17.75 0.73 -3.54
C LEU A 176 -18.74 -0.44 -3.52
N ASN A 177 -19.08 -0.97 -4.69
CA ASN A 177 -19.90 -2.18 -4.81
C ASN A 177 -19.03 -3.43 -4.81
N ALA A 178 -19.14 -4.25 -3.77
CA ALA A 178 -18.57 -5.59 -3.69
C ALA A 178 -19.51 -6.59 -4.41
N PRO A 179 -19.13 -7.15 -5.58
CA PRO A 179 -20.01 -8.04 -6.35
C PRO A 179 -20.33 -9.37 -5.65
N ALA A 180 -19.48 -9.81 -4.73
CA ALA A 180 -19.62 -11.04 -3.95
C ALA A 180 -19.06 -10.89 -2.53
N ASN A 181 -19.48 -11.77 -1.62
CA ASN A 181 -18.89 -11.90 -0.30
C ASN A 181 -17.43 -12.32 -0.43
N GLY A 182 -16.52 -11.70 0.33
CA GLY A 182 -15.14 -12.16 0.40
C GLY A 182 -14.16 -11.10 0.89
N VAL A 183 -12.88 -11.43 0.80
CA VAL A 183 -11.79 -10.51 1.15
C VAL A 183 -11.38 -9.75 -0.10
N TYR A 184 -11.46 -8.43 -0.03
CA TYR A 184 -10.95 -7.51 -1.04
C TYR A 184 -9.65 -6.90 -0.53
N THR A 185 -8.63 -6.86 -1.37
CA THR A 185 -7.32 -6.28 -1.04
C THR A 185 -7.07 -5.06 -1.90
N PHE A 186 -6.87 -3.92 -1.25
CA PHE A 186 -6.39 -2.70 -1.86
C PHE A 186 -4.86 -2.70 -1.88
N TYR A 187 -4.27 -2.17 -2.94
CA TYR A 187 -2.83 -2.03 -3.11
C TYR A 187 -2.52 -0.56 -3.36
N CYS A 188 -1.53 -0.03 -2.65
CA CYS A 188 -1.15 1.35 -2.81
C CYS A 188 -0.36 1.54 -4.11
N PRO A 189 -0.27 2.79 -4.59
CA PRO A 189 0.67 3.14 -5.64
C PRO A 189 2.12 2.74 -5.25
N GLU A 190 2.93 2.42 -6.27
CA GLU A 190 4.29 1.89 -6.11
C GLU A 190 5.21 2.85 -5.33
N GLU A 191 4.96 4.14 -5.40
CA GLU A 191 5.75 5.18 -4.74
C GLU A 191 5.70 5.07 -3.21
N TYR A 192 4.66 4.48 -2.64
CA TYR A 192 4.62 4.19 -1.19
C TYR A 192 5.42 2.94 -0.80
N LEU A 193 5.77 2.09 -1.76
CA LEU A 193 6.56 0.87 -1.54
C LEU A 193 8.05 1.17 -1.60
N ARG A 194 8.44 2.11 -2.46
CA ARG A 194 9.81 2.53 -2.69
C ARG A 194 10.33 3.43 -1.58
N THR A 195 11.26 2.91 -0.77
CA THR A 195 11.89 3.65 0.34
C THR A 195 12.85 4.75 -0.13
N ASP A 196 13.28 4.71 -1.39
CA ASP A 196 14.13 5.70 -2.04
C ASP A 196 13.32 6.87 -2.63
N VAL A 197 11.99 6.80 -2.58
CA VAL A 197 11.05 7.78 -3.15
C VAL A 197 10.22 8.43 -2.04
N ASP A 198 9.97 9.74 -2.16
CA ASP A 198 8.86 10.39 -1.45
C ASP A 198 7.69 10.46 -2.43
N ALA A 199 6.52 9.95 -2.02
CA ALA A 199 5.32 9.99 -2.86
C ALA A 199 4.96 11.44 -3.24
N GLY A 200 5.25 12.41 -2.36
CA GLY A 200 4.89 13.82 -2.60
C GLY A 200 3.39 14.10 -2.46
N TYR A 201 2.61 13.10 -2.05
CA TYR A 201 1.20 13.23 -1.79
C TYR A 201 0.79 12.36 -0.60
N GLU A 202 -0.31 12.75 0.05
CA GLU A 202 -0.95 11.98 1.09
C GLU A 202 -2.21 11.31 0.54
N LEU A 203 -2.43 10.06 0.96
CA LEU A 203 -3.57 9.26 0.55
C LEU A 203 -4.21 8.62 1.78
N GLN A 204 -5.52 8.82 1.94
CA GLN A 204 -6.31 8.18 2.99
C GLN A 204 -7.53 7.53 2.34
N VAL A 205 -7.71 6.23 2.58
CA VAL A 205 -8.86 5.48 2.06
C VAL A 205 -9.70 5.05 3.24
N TYR A 206 -10.96 5.47 3.24
CA TYR A 206 -11.96 5.04 4.20
C TYR A 206 -12.94 4.12 3.50
N LEU A 207 -13.12 2.93 4.06
CA LEU A 207 -14.20 2.02 3.68
C LEU A 207 -15.08 1.75 4.89
N ASN A 208 -16.35 2.11 4.77
CA ASN A 208 -17.28 2.25 5.88
C ASN A 208 -16.73 3.18 6.97
N ASN A 209 -16.18 2.61 8.04
CA ASN A 209 -15.60 3.34 9.18
C ASN A 209 -14.13 2.95 9.43
N GLU A 210 -13.53 2.14 8.56
CA GLU A 210 -12.14 1.72 8.68
C GLU A 210 -11.26 2.61 7.79
N LEU A 211 -10.18 3.14 8.37
CA LEU A 211 -9.20 3.97 7.69
C LEU A 211 -7.98 3.13 7.32
N TRP A 212 -7.54 3.29 6.08
CA TRP A 212 -6.24 2.87 5.62
C TRP A 212 -5.39 4.06 5.17
N THR A 213 -4.21 4.16 5.78
CA THR A 213 -3.11 5.03 5.37
C THR A 213 -2.02 4.14 4.76
N PRO A 214 -1.80 4.16 3.43
CA PRO A 214 -0.76 3.39 2.79
C PRO A 214 0.59 3.54 3.46
N SER A 215 1.25 2.41 3.73
CA SER A 215 2.62 2.39 4.23
C SER A 215 3.31 1.08 3.89
N ASN A 216 4.62 1.14 3.67
CA ASN A 216 5.48 -0.03 3.44
C ASN A 216 5.93 -0.74 4.73
N LYS A 217 5.44 -0.34 5.91
CA LYS A 217 5.95 -0.79 7.22
C LYS A 217 5.42 -2.17 7.66
N VAL A 218 4.55 -2.80 6.88
CA VAL A 218 3.84 -4.03 7.27
C VAL A 218 3.91 -5.07 6.14
N HIS A 219 3.71 -6.35 6.49
CA HIS A 219 3.52 -7.46 5.56
C HIS A 219 2.59 -7.14 4.41
N SER A 220 2.92 -7.70 3.25
CA SER A 220 2.27 -7.44 1.97
C SER A 220 2.46 -6.01 1.45
N GLN A 221 3.24 -5.19 2.18
CA GLN A 221 3.75 -3.85 1.85
C GLN A 221 2.73 -2.97 1.12
N GLY A 222 2.12 -2.02 1.84
CA GLY A 222 1.19 -1.10 1.21
C GLY A 222 -0.08 -1.78 0.68
N THR A 223 -0.46 -2.92 1.26
CA THR A 223 -1.77 -3.54 1.07
C THR A 223 -2.69 -3.26 2.25
N TRP A 224 -3.99 -3.32 1.96
CA TRP A 224 -5.03 -3.36 2.98
C TRP A 224 -6.15 -4.28 2.56
N SER A 225 -6.40 -5.30 3.36
CA SER A 225 -7.42 -6.29 3.10
C SER A 225 -8.61 -6.09 4.02
N VAL A 226 -9.82 -6.16 3.45
CA VAL A 226 -11.08 -6.03 4.17
C VAL A 226 -12.04 -7.14 3.77
N ALA A 227 -12.66 -7.78 4.75
CA ALA A 227 -13.72 -8.75 4.53
C ALA A 227 -15.05 -8.01 4.32
N LEU A 228 -15.70 -8.20 3.17
CA LEU A 228 -16.93 -7.51 2.78
C LEU A 228 -18.04 -8.51 2.47
N GLU A 229 -19.25 -8.21 2.93
CA GLU A 229 -20.46 -8.81 2.36
C GLU A 229 -20.72 -8.25 0.95
N LYS A 230 -21.47 -8.96 0.12
CA LYS A 230 -21.90 -8.48 -1.18
C LYS A 230 -22.76 -7.22 -1.02
N GLY A 231 -22.47 -6.19 -1.80
CA GLY A 231 -23.26 -4.97 -1.89
C GLY A 231 -22.43 -3.70 -1.76
N TYR A 232 -23.09 -2.60 -1.40
CA TYR A 232 -22.48 -1.27 -1.39
C TYR A 232 -21.85 -0.95 -0.03
N HIS A 233 -20.59 -0.54 -0.02
CA HIS A 233 -19.87 -0.06 1.17
C HIS A 233 -19.50 1.39 0.99
N LYS A 234 -19.67 2.21 2.04
CA LYS A 234 -19.34 3.64 1.95
C LYS A 234 -17.86 3.81 1.65
N LEU A 235 -17.52 4.59 0.64
CA LEU A 235 -16.16 4.88 0.24
C LEU A 235 -15.90 6.38 0.40
N GLU A 236 -14.81 6.73 1.06
CA GLU A 236 -14.26 8.08 1.04
C GLU A 236 -12.75 8.00 0.79
N VAL A 237 -12.25 8.75 -0.17
CA VAL A 237 -10.81 8.82 -0.47
C VAL A 237 -10.37 10.26 -0.38
N ARG A 238 -9.40 10.53 0.47
CA ARG A 238 -8.77 11.84 0.60
C ARG A 238 -7.40 11.78 -0.04
N TYR A 239 -7.15 12.74 -0.92
CA TYR A 239 -5.93 12.88 -1.67
C TYR A 239 -5.43 14.30 -1.50
N ILE A 240 -4.17 14.48 -1.10
CA ILE A 240 -3.53 15.79 -1.01
C ILE A 240 -2.23 15.71 -1.79
N ASP A 241 -2.16 16.45 -2.88
CA ASP A 241 -0.92 16.64 -3.63
C ASP A 241 -0.19 17.86 -3.07
N TYR A 242 1.01 17.66 -2.54
CA TYR A 242 1.83 18.75 -2.02
C TYR A 242 3.12 18.96 -2.81
N ARG A 243 3.24 18.33 -3.98
CA ARG A 243 4.34 18.58 -4.91
C ARG A 243 4.21 20.00 -5.46
N GLY A 244 5.30 20.75 -5.47
CA GLY A 244 5.42 21.99 -6.25
C GLY A 244 5.91 21.70 -7.67
N ASP A 245 5.83 22.64 -8.60
CA ASP A 245 6.32 22.44 -9.98
C ASP A 245 7.83 22.26 -10.03
N ILE A 246 8.53 23.05 -9.20
CA ILE A 246 9.99 23.03 -9.04
C ILE A 246 10.28 23.04 -7.53
N SER A 247 10.89 21.97 -7.01
CA SER A 247 11.47 21.96 -5.66
C SER A 247 12.93 22.35 -5.72
N LYS A 248 13.32 23.37 -4.93
CA LYS A 248 14.73 23.74 -4.75
C LYS A 248 15.31 22.96 -3.58
N ILE A 249 16.10 21.93 -3.85
CA ILE A 249 16.81 21.18 -2.81
C ILE A 249 18.22 21.72 -2.68
N LYS A 250 18.60 22.11 -1.46
CA LYS A 250 19.98 22.50 -1.15
C LYS A 250 20.73 21.29 -0.58
N VAL A 251 21.77 20.85 -1.28
CA VAL A 251 22.70 19.82 -0.78
C VAL A 251 24.07 20.46 -0.63
N LEU A 252 24.53 20.55 0.62
CA LEU A 252 25.75 21.28 1.00
C LEU A 252 25.69 22.74 0.50
N THR A 253 26.57 23.08 -0.45
CA THR A 253 26.69 24.42 -1.04
C THR A 253 25.94 24.59 -2.36
N LYS A 254 25.37 23.52 -2.93
CA LYS A 254 24.67 23.55 -4.22
C LYS A 254 23.16 23.54 -4.05
N THR A 255 22.47 24.27 -4.91
CA THR A 255 21.00 24.26 -5.03
C THR A 255 20.63 23.56 -6.33
N TYR A 256 19.71 22.60 -6.24
CA TYR A 256 19.18 21.83 -7.38
C TYR A 256 17.70 22.18 -7.56
N GLU A 257 17.27 22.34 -8.81
CA GLU A 257 15.86 22.50 -9.17
C GLU A 257 15.31 21.16 -9.66
N ILE A 258 14.24 20.67 -9.03
CA ILE A 258 13.60 19.40 -9.36
C ILE A 258 12.21 19.69 -9.90
N SER A 259 11.98 19.42 -11.18
CA SER A 259 10.67 19.52 -11.80
C SER A 259 9.81 18.29 -11.51
N PHE A 260 8.53 18.48 -11.18
CA PHE A 260 7.58 17.38 -11.00
C PHE A 260 6.66 17.32 -12.22
N ASP A 261 6.74 16.23 -12.97
CA ASP A 261 5.69 15.88 -13.92
C ASP A 261 4.42 15.57 -13.11
N ARG A 262 3.22 15.92 -13.59
CA ARG A 262 1.93 15.51 -12.99
C ARG A 262 0.98 14.89 -14.02
N THR A 263 1.39 14.86 -15.29
CA THR A 263 0.56 14.51 -16.44
C THR A 263 1.12 13.33 -17.24
N GLY A 264 2.38 12.97 -17.03
CA GLY A 264 3.07 11.87 -17.70
C GLY A 264 3.82 12.28 -18.95
N ASP A 265 3.97 13.59 -19.19
CA ASP A 265 4.50 14.16 -20.43
C ASP A 265 6.03 14.37 -20.41
N VAL A 266 6.71 14.21 -19.27
CA VAL A 266 8.16 14.37 -19.14
C VAL A 266 8.86 13.07 -19.58
N LYS A 267 9.82 13.14 -20.52
CA LYS A 267 10.51 11.97 -21.08
C LYS A 267 11.60 11.42 -20.14
N GLY A 268 11.93 10.13 -20.25
CA GLY A 268 12.76 9.38 -19.30
C GLY A 268 14.19 9.88 -19.01
N SER A 269 14.80 10.72 -19.85
CA SER A 269 16.08 11.38 -19.53
C SER A 269 15.91 12.52 -18.54
N ASP A 270 14.79 13.24 -18.62
CA ASP A 270 14.48 14.40 -17.77
C ASP A 270 13.92 13.98 -16.39
N ARG A 271 13.58 12.68 -16.24
CA ARG A 271 13.13 12.06 -14.99
C ARG A 271 14.28 11.66 -14.05
N ARG A 272 15.54 11.85 -14.46
CA ARG A 272 16.76 11.53 -13.70
C ARG A 272 17.52 12.80 -13.36
N ASN A 273 17.14 13.47 -12.26
CA ASN A 273 17.86 14.65 -11.78
C ASN A 273 18.76 14.32 -10.58
N PHE A 274 19.82 13.55 -10.78
CA PHE A 274 20.99 13.58 -9.90
C PHE A 274 22.29 13.25 -10.67
N PRO A 275 23.26 14.18 -10.71
CA PRO A 275 24.67 13.84 -10.80
C PRO A 275 25.29 13.87 -9.39
N ASP A 276 25.91 12.76 -9.00
CA ASP A 276 26.99 12.66 -8.00
C ASP A 276 26.70 13.03 -6.52
N THR A 277 25.75 12.36 -5.88
CA THR A 277 25.75 12.20 -4.41
C THR A 277 25.51 10.75 -4.02
N LEU A 278 26.33 10.20 -3.11
CA LEU A 278 26.27 8.83 -2.54
C LEU A 278 24.93 8.44 -1.86
N ILE A 279 23.93 9.32 -1.89
CA ILE A 279 22.55 9.06 -1.51
C ILE A 279 21.72 9.29 -2.77
N GLU A 280 21.73 8.32 -3.68
CA GLU A 280 20.81 8.26 -4.81
C GLU A 280 19.38 8.04 -4.27
N ARG A 281 18.71 9.09 -3.81
CA ARG A 281 17.24 9.06 -3.81
C ARG A 281 16.81 9.39 -5.22
N ASN A 282 16.62 8.35 -6.03
CA ASN A 282 15.95 8.49 -7.32
C ASN A 282 14.51 8.96 -7.04
N PHE A 283 14.29 10.27 -6.94
CA PHE A 283 12.97 10.88 -7.04
C PHE A 283 12.48 10.76 -8.49
N THR A 284 12.39 9.53 -8.99
CA THR A 284 11.84 9.22 -10.30
C THR A 284 10.36 8.97 -10.07
N TRP A 285 9.57 10.02 -10.28
CA TRP A 285 8.12 9.91 -10.29
C TRP A 285 7.65 9.59 -11.72
N ASP A 286 6.84 8.55 -11.90
CA ASP A 286 6.41 8.05 -13.21
C ASP A 286 5.08 8.66 -13.67
N GLY A 287 4.91 9.98 -13.54
CA GLY A 287 4.01 10.74 -14.41
C GLY A 287 2.50 10.57 -14.22
N ILE A 288 2.01 9.48 -13.63
CA ILE A 288 0.60 9.10 -13.70
C ILE A 288 -0.09 9.45 -12.39
N THR A 289 -1.26 10.09 -12.49
CA THR A 289 -2.21 10.24 -11.37
C THR A 289 -2.27 8.93 -10.57
N PRO A 290 -2.05 8.94 -9.24
CA PRO A 290 -1.91 7.69 -8.51
C PRO A 290 -3.18 6.85 -8.67
N ALA A 291 -3.00 5.55 -8.89
CA ALA A 291 -4.09 4.61 -9.00
C ALA A 291 -4.04 3.65 -7.81
N ILE A 292 -5.13 3.60 -7.05
CA ILE A 292 -5.33 2.53 -6.08
C ILE A 292 -5.78 1.29 -6.87
N GLN A 293 -5.09 0.18 -6.66
CA GLN A 293 -5.50 -1.10 -7.23
C GLN A 293 -6.31 -1.91 -6.21
N ILE A 294 -7.12 -2.83 -6.71
CA ILE A 294 -7.96 -3.72 -5.93
C ILE A 294 -7.93 -5.13 -6.52
N SER A 295 -8.03 -6.13 -5.67
CA SER A 295 -8.32 -7.52 -6.03
C SER A 295 -9.40 -8.08 -5.09
N GLY A 296 -10.02 -9.19 -5.46
CA GLY A 296 -11.06 -9.83 -4.66
C GLY A 296 -11.68 -11.04 -5.34
N PRO A 297 -12.82 -11.54 -4.83
CA PRO A 297 -13.52 -12.67 -5.42
C PRO A 297 -13.88 -12.40 -6.89
N SER A 298 -13.31 -13.20 -7.81
CA SER A 298 -13.46 -13.04 -9.26
C SER A 298 -12.99 -11.68 -9.81
N LEU A 299 -12.15 -10.97 -9.06
CA LEU A 299 -11.57 -9.67 -9.44
C LEU A 299 -10.05 -9.78 -9.38
N GLU A 300 -9.42 -9.92 -10.55
CA GLU A 300 -7.96 -9.84 -10.66
C GLU A 300 -7.46 -8.46 -10.24
N LYS A 301 -6.20 -8.40 -9.77
CA LYS A 301 -5.56 -7.15 -9.34
C LYS A 301 -5.56 -6.15 -10.50
N GLN A 302 -6.27 -5.04 -10.33
CA GLN A 302 -6.42 -3.98 -11.33
C GLN A 302 -6.73 -2.64 -10.65
N SER A 303 -6.61 -1.53 -11.38
CA SER A 303 -7.13 -0.23 -10.90
C SER A 303 -8.60 -0.32 -10.56
N ILE A 304 -9.07 0.34 -9.49
CA ILE A 304 -10.47 0.28 -9.08
C ILE A 304 -11.40 0.67 -10.26
N PRO A 305 -12.20 -0.26 -10.80
CA PRO A 305 -13.03 0.03 -11.97
C PRO A 305 -14.14 1.01 -11.63
N ALA A 306 -14.41 1.97 -12.52
CA ALA A 306 -15.54 2.91 -12.37
C ALA A 306 -16.90 2.20 -12.24
N THR A 307 -17.02 1.00 -12.80
CA THR A 307 -18.23 0.15 -12.70
C THR A 307 -18.53 -0.35 -11.28
N LEU A 308 -17.55 -0.27 -10.37
CA LEU A 308 -17.72 -0.57 -8.95
C LEU A 308 -18.02 0.68 -8.11
N LEU A 309 -17.95 1.89 -8.68
CA LEU A 309 -18.08 3.15 -7.94
C LEU A 309 -19.47 3.75 -8.15
N TYR A 310 -20.14 4.06 -7.04
CA TYR A 310 -21.50 4.59 -7.05
C TYR A 310 -21.63 5.79 -6.12
N ARG A 311 -22.52 6.71 -6.48
CA ARG A 311 -22.94 7.85 -5.65
C ARG A 311 -24.43 7.81 -5.43
N LYS A 312 -24.88 8.45 -4.34
CA LYS A 312 -26.31 8.64 -4.09
C LYS A 312 -26.84 9.79 -4.93
N VAL A 313 -27.96 9.57 -5.61
CA VAL A 313 -28.66 10.62 -6.37
C VAL A 313 -29.27 11.61 -5.37
N ARG A 314 -29.05 12.92 -5.56
CA ARG A 314 -29.79 13.95 -4.79
C ARG A 314 -31.25 13.89 -5.23
N GLN A 315 -32.16 13.53 -4.32
CA GLN A 315 -33.59 13.68 -4.58
C GLN A 315 -33.89 15.17 -4.68
N ILE A 316 -34.29 15.63 -5.87
CA ILE A 316 -34.95 16.92 -6.01
C ILE A 316 -36.29 16.74 -5.30
N VAL A 317 -36.43 17.30 -4.10
CA VAL A 317 -37.74 17.44 -3.47
C VAL A 317 -38.48 18.43 -4.36
N ALA A 318 -39.37 17.94 -5.21
CA ALA A 318 -40.28 18.78 -5.97
C ALA A 318 -41.05 19.63 -4.95
N GLY A 319 -40.80 20.95 -4.96
CA GLY A 319 -41.45 21.89 -4.08
C GLY A 319 -42.95 21.71 -4.18
N SER A 320 -43.58 21.42 -3.04
CA SER A 320 -45.03 21.42 -2.89
C SER A 320 -45.56 22.79 -3.33
N ALA A 321 -46.14 22.85 -4.54
CA ALA A 321 -46.94 23.97 -4.98
C ALA A 321 -48.14 24.07 -4.02
N VAL A 322 -48.09 25.01 -3.08
CA VAL A 322 -49.21 25.39 -2.25
C VAL A 322 -50.24 26.05 -3.17
N CYS A 323 -51.25 25.27 -3.58
CA CYS A 323 -52.45 25.79 -4.19
C CYS A 323 -53.16 26.64 -3.12
N ARG A 324 -53.02 27.97 -3.20
CA ARG A 324 -53.94 28.88 -2.52
C ARG A 324 -55.27 28.85 -3.29
N LYS A 325 -56.33 28.44 -2.61
CA LYS A 325 -57.70 28.81 -2.97
C LYS A 325 -58.12 29.99 -2.12
#